data_AF-M4RVG3-F1
#
_entry.id   AF-M4RVG3-F1
#
_cell.length_a   1.000
_cell.length_b   1.000
_cell.length_c   1.000
_cell.angle_alpha   90.00
_cell.angle_beta   90.00
_cell.angle_gamma   90.00
#
_symmetry.space_group_name_H-M   'P 1'
#
loop_
_entity.id
_entity.type
_entity.pdbx_description
1 polymer ?
#
loop_
_entity_poly.entity_id
_entity_poly.type
_entity_poly.pdbx_seq_one_letter_code
_entity_poly.pdbx_strand_id
1 'polypeptide(L)' 'MDIEDIPVLYKLEEMGLCQPAKYLPPWVKDARYLLAYLTCSEFLNKMDMTKNYAHYEELLQSIPKTLN' A
#
# COMPACT_ATOMS: atom_id res chain seq x y z
N MET A 1 -1.01 -8.12 4.27
CA MET A 1 0.42 -8.42 4.27
C MET A 1 1.11 -7.19 3.72
N ASP A 2 1.97 -6.57 4.50
CA ASP A 2 2.78 -5.42 4.11
C ASP A 2 4.27 -5.82 4.04
N ILE A 3 5.15 -4.84 3.88
CA ILE A 3 6.59 -5.09 3.79
C ILE A 3 7.20 -5.52 5.12
N GLU A 4 6.65 -5.07 6.25
CA GLU A 4 7.14 -5.36 7.60
C GLU A 4 6.80 -6.80 8.02
N ASP A 5 5.86 -7.45 7.32
CA ASP A 5 5.54 -8.86 7.52
C ASP A 5 6.63 -9.81 6.98
N ILE A 6 7.47 -9.39 6.02
CA ILE A 6 8.45 -10.27 5.35
C ILE A 6 9.47 -10.90 6.32
N PRO A 7 10.10 -10.16 7.26
CA PRO A 7 10.98 -10.74 8.26
C PRO A 7 10.28 -11.74 9.20
N VAL A 8 8.99 -11.53 9.48
CA VAL A 8 8.20 -12.44 10.33
C VAL A 8 7.96 -13.76 9.61
N LEU A 9 7.62 -13.72 8.31
CA LEU A 9 7.46 -14.94 7.50
C LEU A 9 8.74 -15.78 7.48
N TYR A 10 9.91 -15.13 7.39
CA TYR A 10 11.18 -15.83 7.44
C TYR A 10 11.40 -16.55 8.79
N LYS A 11 11.12 -15.88 9.91
CA LYS A 11 11.20 -16.51 11.25
C LYS A 11 10.22 -17.68 11.40
N LEU A 12 9.00 -17.54 10.88
CA LEU A 12 8.01 -18.61 10.93
C LEU A 12 8.42 -19.82 10.09
N GLU A 13 9.14 -19.60 8.99
CA GLU A 13 9.72 -20.67 8.17
C GLU A 13 10.84 -21.40 8.91
N GLU A 14 11.78 -20.67 9.55
CA GLU A 14 12.84 -21.25 10.37
C GLU A 14 12.30 -22.09 11.54
N MET A 15 11.15 -21.71 12.10
CA MET A 15 10.47 -22.45 13.16
C MET A 15 9.66 -23.67 12.65
N GLY A 16 9.57 -23.88 11.34
CA GLY A 16 8.73 -24.91 10.72
C GLY A 16 7.22 -24.64 10.84
N LEU A 17 6.82 -23.40 11.12
CA LEU A 17 5.42 -22.99 11.27
C LEU A 17 4.79 -22.52 9.95
N CYS A 18 5.60 -22.12 8.99
CA CYS A 18 5.16 -21.87 7.63
C CYS A 18 6.15 -22.46 6.62
N GLN A 19 5.75 -22.53 5.36
CA GLN A 19 6.55 -23.11 4.29
C GLN A 19 6.43 -22.29 3.01
N PRO A 20 7.47 -22.28 2.16
CA PRO A 20 7.45 -21.54 0.91
C PRO A 20 6.24 -21.89 0.04
N ALA A 21 5.68 -20.88 -0.63
CA ALA A 21 4.54 -21.08 -1.51
C ALA A 21 4.90 -22.05 -2.66
N LYS A 22 4.11 -23.11 -2.84
CA LYS A 22 4.28 -24.08 -3.93
C LYS A 22 4.24 -23.44 -5.32
N TYR A 23 3.44 -22.38 -5.45
CA TYR A 23 3.30 -21.63 -6.70
C TYR A 23 3.41 -20.14 -6.40
N LEU A 24 4.33 -19.48 -7.09
CA LEU A 24 4.45 -18.03 -7.08
C LEU A 24 3.97 -17.48 -8.43
N PRO A 25 3.02 -16.53 -8.45
CA PRO A 25 2.64 -15.86 -9.68
C PRO A 25 3.83 -15.04 -10.22
N PRO A 26 3.93 -14.82 -11.54
CA PRO A 26 5.10 -14.17 -12.14
C PRO A 26 5.45 -12.81 -11.53
N TRP A 27 4.44 -12.03 -11.13
CA TRP A 27 4.63 -10.70 -10.54
C TRP A 27 5.26 -10.73 -9.14
N VAL A 28 5.08 -11.81 -8.37
CA VAL A 28 5.73 -11.95 -7.03
C VAL A 28 7.19 -12.37 -7.17
N LYS A 29 7.54 -13.10 -8.24
CA LYS A 29 8.91 -13.56 -8.47
C LYS A 29 9.90 -12.41 -8.73
N ASP A 30 9.42 -11.28 -9.25
CA ASP A 30 10.23 -10.06 -9.38
C ASP A 30 10.19 -9.28 -8.05
N ALA A 31 11.27 -9.36 -7.28
CA ALA A 31 11.37 -8.68 -5.98
C ALA A 31 11.20 -7.16 -6.08
N ARG A 32 11.58 -6.53 -7.22
CA ARG A 32 11.40 -5.09 -7.43
C ARG A 32 9.93 -4.75 -7.60
N TYR A 33 9.20 -5.58 -8.35
CA TYR A 33 7.76 -5.41 -8.51
C TYR A 33 7.03 -5.65 -7.19
N LEU A 34 7.38 -6.72 -6.45
CA LEU A 34 6.79 -7.02 -5.15
C LEU A 34 6.99 -5.86 -4.16
N LEU A 35 8.19 -5.30 -4.09
CA LEU A 35 8.51 -4.13 -3.26
C LEU A 35 7.64 -2.92 -3.65
N ALA A 36 7.58 -2.58 -4.93
CA ALA A 36 6.77 -1.46 -5.42
C ALA A 36 5.27 -1.67 -5.14
N TYR A 37 4.79 -2.91 -5.29
CA TYR A 37 3.40 -3.25 -5.02
C TYR A 37 3.05 -3.12 -3.53
N LEU A 38 3.84 -3.72 -2.63
CA LEU A 38 3.57 -3.70 -1.19
C LEU A 38 3.61 -2.27 -0.64
N THR A 39 4.63 -1.48 -1.02
CA THR A 39 4.76 -0.09 -0.59
C THR A 39 3.63 0.80 -1.10
N CYS A 40 3.25 0.67 -2.37
CA CYS A 40 2.14 1.41 -2.95
C CYS A 40 0.80 1.02 -2.31
N SER A 41 0.55 -0.28 -2.13
CA SER A 41 -0.67 -0.76 -1.49
C SER A 41 -0.79 -0.25 -0.06
N GLU A 42 0.30 -0.27 0.71
CA GLU A 42 0.32 0.22 2.08
C GLU A 42 0.07 1.73 2.14
N PHE A 43 0.72 2.50 1.26
CA PHE A 43 0.49 3.94 1.14
C PHE A 43 -0.99 4.26 0.85
N LEU A 44 -1.59 3.58 -0.13
CA LEU A 44 -3.00 3.77 -0.48
C LEU A 44 -3.92 3.37 0.67
N ASN A 45 -3.62 2.28 1.37
CA ASN A 45 -4.41 1.83 2.53
C ASN A 45 -4.33 2.79 3.73
N LYS A 46 -3.21 3.50 3.90
CA LYS A 46 -3.01 4.50 4.96
C LYS A 46 -3.56 5.89 4.60
N MET A 47 -3.99 6.10 3.36
CA MET A 47 -4.48 7.39 2.91
C MET A 47 -5.87 7.69 3.50
N ASP A 48 -5.96 8.79 4.25
CA ASP A 48 -7.22 9.30 4.78
C ASP A 48 -7.96 10.11 3.71
N MET A 49 -8.74 9.39 2.89
CA MET A 49 -9.50 10.01 1.81
C MET A 49 -10.52 11.03 2.32
N THR A 50 -11.06 10.85 3.53
CA THR A 50 -12.00 11.80 4.12
C THR A 50 -11.34 13.15 4.36
N LYS A 51 -10.13 13.18 4.92
CA LYS A 51 -9.36 14.42 5.07
C LYS A 51 -9.00 15.03 3.73
N ASN A 52 -8.61 14.22 2.75
CA ASN A 52 -8.30 14.70 1.41
C ASN A 52 -9.51 15.39 0.78
N TYR A 53 -10.69 14.75 0.84
CA TYR A 53 -11.93 15.35 0.31
C TYR A 53 -12.31 16.63 1.05
N ALA A 54 -12.20 16.66 2.38
CA ALA A 54 -12.48 17.88 3.15
C ALA A 54 -11.56 19.04 2.74
N HIS A 55 -10.25 18.78 2.60
CA HIS A 55 -9.29 19.78 2.14
C HIS A 55 -9.63 20.33 0.75
N TYR A 56 -9.97 19.46 -0.20
CA TYR A 56 -10.33 19.89 -1.56
C TYR A 56 -11.67 20.63 -1.60
N GLU A 57 -12.64 20.24 -0.77
CA GLU A 57 -13.91 20.96 -0.64
C GLU A 57 -13.69 22.39 -0.12
N GLU A 58 -12.90 22.55 0.94
CA GLU A 58 -12.50 23.88 1.47
C GLU A 58 -11.78 24.71 0.41
N LEU A 59 -10.83 24.10 -0.31
CA LEU A 59 -10.10 24.75 -1.38
C LEU A 59 -11.05 25.25 -2.49
N LEU A 60 -11.97 24.40 -2.94
CA LEU A 60 -12.95 24.76 -3.97
C LEU A 60 -13.90 25.87 -3.51
N GLN A 61 -14.33 25.85 -2.25
CA GLN A 61 -15.15 26.91 -1.67
C GLN A 61 -14.41 28.25 -1.56
N SER A 62 -13.09 28.21 -1.40
CA SER A 62 -12.24 29.41 -1.34
C SER A 62 -12.05 30.10 -2.70
N ILE A 63 -12.39 29.42 -3.81
CA ILE A 63 -12.26 30.00 -5.15
C ILE A 63 -13.31 31.11 -5.34
N PRO A 64 -12.91 32.34 -5.70
CA PRO A 64 -13.85 33.43 -5.96
C PRO A 64 -14.83 33.04 -7.08
N LYS A 65 -16.14 33.17 -6.83
CA LYS A 65 -17.21 32.78 -7.78
C LYS A 65 -17.42 33.74 -8.95
N THR A 66 -16.43 34.55 -9.31
CA THR A 66 -16.55 35.58 -10.35
C THR A 66 -15.49 35.42 -11.43
N LEU A 67 -15.85 34.74 -12.51
CA LEU A 67 -15.42 35.14 -13.85
C LEU A 67 -16.58 35.98 -14.39
N ASN A 68 -16.39 37.30 -14.42
CA ASN A 68 -17.27 38.21 -15.15
C ASN A 68 -17.25 37.90 -16.65
#